data_AF-A0A2D7ICP3-F1
#
_entry.id   AF-A0A2D7ICP3-F1
#
_cell.length_a   1.000
_cell.length_b   1.000
_cell.length_c   1.000
_cell.angle_alpha   90.00
_cell.angle_beta   90.00
_cell.angle_gamma   90.00
#
_symmetry.space_group_name_H-M   'P 1'
#
loop_
_entity.id
_entity.type
_entity.pdbx_description
1 polymer ?
#
loop_
_entity_poly.entity_id
_entity_poly.type
_entity_poly.pdbx_seq_one_letter_code
_entity_poly.pdbx_strand_id
1 'polypeptide(L)'
;MRFVHYTTFFLISLFFTDVFSKNKNARFSIGTGIYNFMENGKSRCKNPLIDGTCTTADLEEHKSASIAYNLEYFTKKKVLKYINPFLGFLGTTDSAYYGYFGLSGDLFFLRCKCIVITPSLAAGWYLDGEDIKLGNRIQFRSGGDITYKFKNQVRVGLGIFHISNANLGDENPGSEQIIFKYQIPLK
;
A
#
# COMPACT_ATOMS: atom_id res chain seq x y z
N MET A 1 -14.82 12.29 49.36
CA MET A 1 -15.24 11.74 48.05
C MET A 1 -14.45 12.38 46.92
N ARG A 2 -13.42 11.72 46.39
CA ARG A 2 -12.87 11.98 45.04
C ARG A 2 -12.30 10.67 44.51
N PHE A 3 -13.16 9.86 43.91
CA PHE A 3 -12.89 8.49 43.47
C PHE A 3 -13.14 8.37 41.95
N VAL A 4 -12.53 9.22 41.12
CA VAL A 4 -12.73 9.12 39.65
C VAL A 4 -11.51 9.65 38.90
N HIS A 5 -10.32 9.05 39.01
CA HIS A 5 -9.21 9.33 38.06
C HIS A 5 -8.33 8.09 37.76
N TYR A 6 -8.55 6.94 38.40
CA TYR A 6 -7.75 5.72 38.17
C TYR A 6 -8.33 4.76 37.12
N THR A 7 -9.61 4.87 36.77
CA THR A 7 -10.29 3.95 35.84
C THR A 7 -9.84 4.15 34.39
N THR A 8 -9.49 5.37 34.00
CA THR A 8 -9.07 5.68 32.62
C THR A 8 -7.65 5.18 32.31
N PHE A 9 -6.78 5.11 33.33
CA PHE A 9 -5.40 4.60 33.17
C PHE A 9 -5.33 3.07 33.16
N PHE A 10 -6.28 2.40 33.82
CA PHE A 10 -6.36 0.93 33.89
C PHE A 10 -6.86 0.29 32.58
N LEU A 11 -7.66 1.01 31.79
CA LEU A 11 -8.09 0.55 30.47
C LEU A 11 -6.94 0.55 29.45
N ILE A 12 -5.98 1.46 29.56
CA ILE A 12 -4.83 1.57 28.64
C ILE A 12 -3.81 0.46 28.91
N SER A 13 -3.58 0.08 30.17
CA SER A 13 -2.59 -0.96 30.51
C SER A 13 -2.99 -2.37 30.07
N LEU A 14 -4.28 -2.64 29.84
CA LEU A 14 -4.78 -3.96 29.43
C LEU A 14 -4.57 -4.29 27.93
N PHE A 15 -4.07 -3.35 27.13
CA PHE A 15 -3.88 -3.51 25.68
C PHE A 15 -2.42 -3.64 25.21
N PHE A 16 -1.43 -3.34 26.04
CA PHE A 16 -0.02 -3.30 25.60
C PHE A 16 0.80 -4.45 26.17
N THR A 17 0.61 -5.66 25.65
CA THR A 17 1.55 -6.78 25.86
C THR A 17 2.39 -6.97 24.60
N ASP A 18 3.47 -6.20 24.48
CA ASP A 18 4.39 -6.15 23.32
C ASP A 18 3.71 -5.90 21.98
N VAL A 19 3.59 -4.61 21.60
CA VAL A 19 3.13 -4.18 20.26
C VAL A 19 3.95 -4.85 19.15
N PHE A 20 5.24 -5.08 19.39
CA PHE A 20 6.12 -5.75 18.46
C PHE A 20 6.20 -7.25 18.77
N SER A 21 5.68 -8.08 17.86
CA SER A 21 5.86 -9.54 17.92
C SER A 21 6.85 -10.03 16.87
N LYS A 22 7.76 -10.90 17.27
CA LYS A 22 8.74 -11.54 16.38
C LYS A 22 8.03 -12.62 15.55
N ASN A 23 7.37 -12.24 14.46
CA ASN A 23 6.93 -13.21 13.46
C ASN A 23 8.16 -13.76 12.72
N LYS A 24 8.40 -15.07 12.84
CA LYS A 24 9.59 -15.76 12.31
C LYS A 24 9.40 -16.36 10.91
N ASN A 25 8.22 -16.22 10.32
CA ASN A 25 7.92 -16.83 9.03
C ASN A 25 8.04 -15.79 7.93
N ALA A 26 8.53 -16.21 6.76
CA ALA A 26 8.32 -15.46 5.54
C ALA A 26 6.81 -15.46 5.22
N ARG A 27 6.34 -14.53 4.41
CA ARG A 27 4.92 -14.49 4.00
C ARG A 27 4.80 -14.19 2.52
N PHE A 28 3.86 -14.86 1.88
CA PHE A 28 3.39 -14.49 0.55
C PHE A 28 2.01 -13.85 0.68
N SER A 29 1.79 -12.75 -0.01
CA SER A 29 0.51 -12.05 -0.05
C SER A 29 0.01 -12.00 -1.48
N ILE A 30 -1.25 -12.33 -1.67
CA ILE A 30 -2.01 -12.02 -2.87
C ILE A 30 -3.08 -11.00 -2.50
N GLY A 31 -3.37 -10.08 -3.41
CA GLY A 31 -4.41 -9.09 -3.20
C GLY A 31 -5.07 -8.62 -4.49
N THR A 32 -6.24 -8.03 -4.32
CA THR A 32 -7.01 -7.41 -5.38
C THR A 32 -7.73 -6.19 -4.81
N GLY A 33 -8.00 -5.17 -5.61
CA GLY A 33 -8.72 -4.00 -5.14
C GLY A 33 -8.82 -2.90 -6.18
N ILE A 34 -8.90 -1.65 -5.71
CA ILE A 34 -9.07 -0.48 -6.56
C ILE A 34 -7.77 0.32 -6.55
N TYR A 35 -7.29 0.63 -7.75
CA TYR A 35 -6.17 1.52 -8.01
C TYR A 35 -6.69 2.89 -8.42
N ASN A 36 -6.03 3.95 -7.96
CA ASN A 36 -6.40 5.34 -8.20
C ASN A 36 -7.87 5.65 -7.85
N PHE A 37 -8.37 5.20 -6.69
CA PHE A 37 -9.79 5.38 -6.32
C PHE A 37 -10.22 6.84 -6.12
N MET A 38 -9.25 7.76 -6.00
CA MET A 38 -9.50 9.20 -5.94
C MET A 38 -9.59 9.84 -7.34
N GLU A 39 -9.39 9.08 -8.41
CA GLU A 39 -9.45 9.57 -9.79
C GLU A 39 -8.52 10.77 -10.00
N ASN A 40 -7.33 10.72 -9.38
CA ASN A 40 -6.30 11.72 -9.62
C ASN A 40 -5.71 11.54 -11.02
N GLY A 41 -5.13 12.60 -11.55
CA GLY A 41 -4.48 12.59 -12.85
C GLY A 41 -4.86 13.78 -13.70
N LYS A 42 -4.59 13.69 -14.99
CA LYS A 42 -4.86 14.76 -15.96
C LYS A 42 -5.20 14.18 -17.31
N SER A 43 -5.94 14.96 -18.09
CA SER A 43 -6.12 14.69 -19.51
C SER A 43 -4.87 15.07 -20.29
N ARG A 44 -4.50 14.27 -21.29
CA ARG A 44 -3.35 14.49 -22.17
C ARG A 44 -3.81 14.57 -23.61
N CYS A 45 -3.14 15.41 -24.39
CA CYS A 45 -3.41 15.50 -25.81
C CYS A 45 -2.50 14.54 -26.56
N LYS A 46 -3.09 13.66 -27.37
CA LYS A 46 -2.35 12.70 -28.19
C LYS A 46 -1.68 13.37 -29.38
N ASN A 47 -2.42 14.26 -30.05
CA ASN A 47 -1.98 14.97 -31.24
C ASN A 47 -2.25 16.48 -31.05
N PRO A 48 -1.35 17.22 -30.40
CA PRO A 48 -1.51 18.66 -30.27
C PRO A 48 -1.42 19.35 -31.64
N LEU A 49 -2.24 20.37 -31.84
CA LEU A 49 -2.18 21.26 -33.01
C LEU A 49 -0.93 22.15 -32.93
N ILE A 50 -0.61 22.82 -34.04
CA ILE A 50 0.61 23.66 -34.17
C ILE A 50 0.64 24.80 -33.14
N ASP A 51 -0.52 25.30 -32.73
CA ASP A 51 -0.67 26.35 -31.71
C ASP A 51 -0.71 25.81 -30.27
N GLY A 52 -0.52 24.50 -30.08
CA GLY A 52 -0.56 23.82 -28.79
C GLY A 52 -1.97 23.50 -28.28
N THR A 53 -3.01 23.79 -29.06
CA THR A 53 -4.39 23.43 -28.71
C THR A 53 -4.70 21.97 -29.03
N CYS A 54 -5.71 21.40 -28.38
CA CYS A 54 -6.11 20.00 -28.56
C CYS A 54 -7.57 19.92 -29.02
N THR A 55 -7.87 19.04 -29.97
CA THR A 55 -9.26 18.74 -30.29
C THR A 55 -9.86 17.84 -29.21
N THR A 56 -11.19 17.87 -29.05
CA THR A 56 -11.87 16.97 -28.11
C THR A 56 -11.74 15.49 -28.50
N ALA A 57 -11.50 15.20 -29.78
CA ALA A 57 -11.26 13.84 -30.26
C ALA A 57 -9.86 13.30 -29.93
N ASP A 58 -8.89 14.20 -29.73
CA ASP A 58 -7.49 13.85 -29.40
C ASP A 58 -7.18 13.94 -27.89
N LEU A 59 -8.17 14.25 -27.06
CA LEU A 59 -8.04 14.36 -25.61
C LEU A 59 -8.25 12.99 -24.95
N GLU A 60 -7.20 12.44 -24.35
CA GLU A 60 -7.25 11.20 -23.57
C GLU A 60 -7.26 11.54 -22.08
N GLU A 61 -8.24 11.02 -21.33
CA GLU A 61 -8.32 11.24 -19.88
C GLU A 61 -7.54 10.14 -19.14
N HIS A 62 -6.55 10.53 -18.33
CA HIS A 62 -5.80 9.61 -17.46
C HIS A 62 -6.02 9.96 -16.00
N LYS A 63 -7.27 9.85 -15.58
CA LYS A 63 -7.76 10.14 -14.22
C LYS A 63 -8.81 9.13 -13.78
N SER A 64 -8.69 7.88 -14.20
CA SER A 64 -9.67 6.83 -13.90
C SER A 64 -9.17 5.90 -12.78
N ALA A 65 -10.14 5.28 -12.10
CA ALA A 65 -9.89 4.17 -11.21
C ALA A 65 -9.93 2.85 -11.99
N SER A 66 -9.14 1.87 -11.57
CA SER A 66 -9.05 0.56 -12.21
C SER A 66 -8.93 -0.56 -11.19
N ILE A 67 -9.10 -1.82 -11.63
CA ILE A 67 -8.92 -2.97 -10.73
C ILE A 67 -7.43 -3.27 -10.65
N ALA A 68 -6.89 -3.31 -9.42
CA ALA A 68 -5.53 -3.74 -9.15
C ALA A 68 -5.47 -5.19 -8.70
N TYR A 69 -4.42 -5.89 -9.12
CA TYR A 69 -3.96 -7.15 -8.56
C TYR A 69 -2.55 -6.98 -8.00
N ASN A 70 -2.26 -7.65 -6.90
CA ASN A 70 -1.06 -7.41 -6.13
C ASN A 70 -0.46 -8.70 -5.58
N LEU A 71 0.87 -8.81 -5.69
CA LEU A 71 1.64 -9.91 -5.14
C LEU A 71 2.77 -9.32 -4.29
N GLU A 72 2.95 -9.80 -3.06
CA GLU A 72 4.05 -9.37 -2.19
C GLU A 72 4.69 -10.57 -1.48
N TYR A 73 6.01 -10.53 -1.33
CA TYR A 73 6.79 -11.49 -0.58
C TYR A 73 7.57 -10.78 0.54
N PHE A 74 7.23 -11.11 1.78
CA PHE A 74 7.87 -10.60 2.99
C PHE A 74 8.92 -11.59 3.49
N THR A 75 10.15 -11.13 3.68
CA THR A 75 11.23 -12.02 4.11
C THR A 75 11.12 -12.42 5.59
N LYS A 76 11.70 -13.59 5.89
CA LYS A 76 11.96 -14.06 7.26
C LYS A 76 13.07 -13.25 7.96
N LYS A 77 14.04 -12.74 7.19
CA LYS A 77 15.20 -12.00 7.73
C LYS A 77 14.78 -10.60 8.17
N LYS A 78 14.82 -10.34 9.47
CA LYS A 78 14.48 -9.02 10.02
C LYS A 78 15.70 -8.11 10.01
N VAL A 79 15.48 -6.86 9.64
CA VAL A 79 16.44 -5.76 9.86
C VAL A 79 16.04 -5.07 11.17
N LEU A 80 17.01 -4.67 12.00
CA LEU A 80 16.76 -4.01 13.29
C LEU A 80 15.65 -4.69 14.14
N LYS A 81 15.64 -6.03 14.16
CA LYS A 81 14.74 -6.94 14.91
C LYS A 81 13.25 -6.90 14.52
N TYR A 82 12.73 -5.78 14.04
CA TYR A 82 11.28 -5.57 13.81
C TYR A 82 10.92 -5.16 12.37
N ILE A 83 11.90 -4.78 11.56
CA ILE A 83 11.67 -4.36 10.17
C ILE A 83 11.72 -5.57 9.25
N ASN A 84 10.72 -5.68 8.38
CA ASN A 84 10.54 -6.75 7.42
C ASN A 84 10.76 -6.19 6.01
N PRO A 85 11.92 -6.48 5.39
CA PRO A 85 12.08 -6.26 3.96
C PRO A 85 11.04 -7.05 3.17
N PHE A 86 10.59 -6.49 2.05
CA PHE A 86 9.67 -7.17 1.16
C PHE A 86 9.88 -6.74 -0.28
N LEU A 87 9.45 -7.61 -1.19
CA LEU A 87 9.36 -7.36 -2.62
C LEU A 87 7.89 -7.42 -3.00
N GLY A 88 7.46 -6.60 -3.96
CA GLY A 88 6.10 -6.61 -4.45
C GLY A 88 5.98 -6.27 -5.92
N PHE A 89 4.84 -6.66 -6.46
CA PHE A 89 4.40 -6.37 -7.80
C PHE A 89 2.93 -5.97 -7.76
N LEU A 90 2.59 -4.92 -8.48
CA LEU A 90 1.22 -4.47 -8.69
C LEU A 90 0.98 -4.31 -10.18
N GLY A 91 -0.17 -4.79 -10.64
CA GLY A 91 -0.66 -4.52 -11.99
C GLY A 91 -2.13 -4.09 -11.95
N THR A 92 -2.57 -3.41 -13.00
CA THR A 92 -3.95 -2.94 -13.14
C THR A 92 -4.61 -3.46 -14.40
N THR A 93 -5.94 -3.39 -14.45
CA THR A 93 -6.70 -3.69 -15.67
C THR A 93 -6.42 -2.73 -16.82
N ASP A 94 -5.95 -1.52 -16.52
CA ASP A 94 -5.62 -0.52 -17.54
C ASP A 94 -4.12 -0.52 -17.83
N SER A 95 -3.45 -1.66 -17.60
CA SER A 95 -2.07 -1.94 -18.00
C SER A 95 -0.98 -1.11 -17.32
N ALA A 96 -1.22 -0.58 -16.12
CA ALA A 96 -0.15 -0.07 -15.28
C ALA A 96 0.57 -1.23 -14.57
N TYR A 97 1.89 -1.09 -14.40
CA TYR A 97 2.70 -2.09 -13.71
C TYR A 97 3.71 -1.44 -12.77
N TYR A 98 3.89 -2.02 -11.58
CA TYR A 98 4.81 -1.50 -10.57
C TYR A 98 5.55 -2.64 -9.88
N GLY A 99 6.86 -2.71 -10.09
CA GLY A 99 7.76 -3.60 -9.35
C GLY A 99 8.48 -2.81 -8.26
N TYR A 100 8.42 -3.25 -7.00
CA TYR A 100 8.93 -2.48 -5.88
C TYR A 100 9.54 -3.34 -4.77
N PHE A 101 10.45 -2.74 -4.02
CA PHE A 101 10.99 -3.32 -2.79
C PHE A 101 10.84 -2.30 -1.66
N GLY A 102 10.70 -2.80 -0.43
CA GLY A 102 10.43 -1.92 0.68
C GLY A 102 10.69 -2.52 2.04
N LEU A 103 10.33 -1.75 3.05
CA LEU A 103 10.42 -2.07 4.47
C LEU A 103 9.03 -1.95 5.08
N SER A 104 8.68 -2.90 5.95
CA SER A 104 7.45 -2.87 6.73
C SER A 104 7.71 -3.23 8.19
N GLY A 105 6.78 -2.93 9.08
CA GLY A 105 6.82 -3.38 10.49
C GLY A 105 5.50 -4.00 10.88
N ASP A 106 5.48 -5.04 11.72
CA ASP A 106 4.23 -5.62 12.20
C ASP A 106 3.93 -5.13 13.63
N LEU A 107 2.78 -4.47 13.81
CA LEU A 107 2.26 -4.03 15.09
C LEU A 107 1.05 -4.90 15.46
N PHE A 108 1.14 -5.63 16.58
CA PHE A 108 0.13 -6.58 17.02
C PHE A 108 -0.72 -5.98 18.13
N PHE A 109 -2.03 -6.06 17.96
CA PHE A 109 -3.03 -5.50 18.87
C PHE A 109 -3.92 -6.59 19.44
N LEU A 110 -4.60 -6.23 20.54
CA LEU A 110 -5.44 -7.09 21.37
C LEU A 110 -4.64 -8.19 22.10
N ARG A 111 -5.24 -8.77 23.15
CA ARG A 111 -4.63 -9.86 23.92
C ARG A 111 -4.37 -11.12 23.06
N CYS A 112 -5.21 -11.37 22.06
CA CYS A 112 -5.04 -12.45 21.08
C CYS A 112 -3.87 -12.22 20.11
N LYS A 113 -3.32 -11.00 20.01
CA LYS A 113 -2.37 -10.58 18.97
C LYS A 113 -2.90 -10.88 17.56
N CYS A 114 -4.22 -10.74 17.38
CA CYS A 114 -4.96 -11.15 16.19
C CYS A 114 -5.32 -10.00 15.26
N ILE A 115 -5.22 -8.74 15.70
CA ILE A 115 -5.23 -7.60 14.77
C ILE A 115 -3.79 -7.16 14.54
N VAL A 116 -3.40 -7.03 13.28
CA VAL A 116 -2.04 -6.63 12.88
C VAL A 116 -2.12 -5.43 11.96
N ILE A 117 -1.50 -4.33 12.37
CA ILE A 117 -1.28 -3.17 11.51
C ILE A 117 0.16 -3.26 11.00
N THR A 118 0.32 -3.20 9.68
CA THR A 118 1.61 -3.34 9.00
C THR A 118 1.90 -2.07 8.20
N PRO A 119 2.43 -1.00 8.81
CA PRO A 119 2.94 0.15 8.05
C PRO A 119 4.09 -0.28 7.14
N SER A 120 4.20 0.38 5.99
CA SER A 120 5.20 0.08 4.97
C SER A 120 5.61 1.31 4.16
N LEU A 121 6.87 1.30 3.74
CA LEU A 121 7.45 2.23 2.78
C LEU A 121 8.21 1.42 1.73
N ALA A 122 8.03 1.74 0.45
CA ALA A 122 8.70 1.08 -0.65
C ALA A 122 9.09 2.07 -1.73
N ALA A 123 10.01 1.65 -2.59
CA ALA A 123 10.38 2.33 -3.82
C ALA A 123 10.47 1.31 -4.94
N GLY A 124 10.28 1.75 -6.18
CA GLY A 124 10.22 0.83 -7.30
C GLY A 124 10.17 1.50 -8.66
N TRP A 125 10.00 0.66 -9.67
CA TRP A 125 9.89 1.04 -11.07
C TRP A 125 8.45 0.88 -11.57
N TYR A 126 7.89 1.96 -12.08
CA TYR A 126 6.51 2.10 -12.51
C TYR A 126 6.41 2.28 -14.02
N LEU A 127 5.50 1.54 -14.62
CA LEU A 127 5.10 1.66 -16.01
C LEU A 127 3.66 2.18 -16.03
N ASP A 128 3.48 3.35 -16.63
CA ASP A 128 2.16 3.95 -16.80
C ASP A 128 1.23 3.05 -17.61
N GLY A 129 0.02 2.89 -17.09
CA GLY A 129 -1.15 2.39 -17.81
C GLY A 129 -2.05 3.53 -18.26
N GLU A 130 -3.31 3.24 -18.62
CA GLU A 130 -4.28 4.26 -19.01
C GLU A 130 -5.01 4.91 -17.83
N ASP A 131 -4.92 4.33 -16.63
CA ASP A 131 -5.60 4.83 -15.43
C ASP A 131 -5.06 6.19 -14.99
N ILE A 132 -3.73 6.29 -14.82
CA ILE A 132 -3.05 7.53 -14.42
C ILE A 132 -1.61 7.53 -14.95
N LYS A 133 -1.12 8.70 -15.37
CA LYS A 133 0.28 8.90 -15.73
C LYS A 133 1.02 9.54 -14.55
N LEU A 134 1.97 8.81 -13.95
CA LEU A 134 2.66 9.24 -12.72
C LEU A 134 3.90 10.10 -12.98
N GLY A 135 4.22 10.43 -14.23
CA GLY A 135 5.24 11.44 -14.59
C GLY A 135 6.70 11.08 -14.29
N ASN A 136 6.97 9.92 -13.68
CA ASN A 136 8.32 9.38 -13.48
C ASN A 136 8.28 7.85 -13.44
N ARG A 137 9.39 7.19 -13.78
CA ARG A 137 9.50 5.73 -13.63
C ARG A 137 9.77 5.32 -12.20
N ILE A 138 10.50 6.12 -11.43
CA ILE A 138 10.75 5.87 -10.00
C ILE A 138 9.55 6.38 -9.22
N GLN A 139 8.97 5.50 -8.42
CA GLN A 139 7.85 5.83 -7.55
C GLN A 139 8.10 5.29 -6.15
N PHE A 140 7.65 6.05 -5.15
CA PHE A 140 7.59 5.67 -3.76
C PHE A 140 6.17 5.23 -3.42
N ARG A 141 6.05 4.20 -2.59
CA ARG A 141 4.78 3.70 -2.06
C ARG A 141 4.79 3.75 -0.55
N SER A 142 3.84 4.47 0.03
CA SER A 142 3.64 4.57 1.47
C SER A 142 2.25 4.11 1.86
N GLY A 143 2.10 3.58 3.07
CA GLY A 143 0.80 3.11 3.54
C GLY A 143 0.94 1.90 4.45
N GLY A 144 -0.04 1.02 4.45
CA GLY A 144 0.04 -0.20 5.23
C GLY A 144 -1.22 -1.04 5.20
N ASP A 145 -1.11 -2.22 5.82
CA ASP A 145 -2.21 -3.16 5.95
C ASP A 145 -2.83 -3.12 7.35
N ILE A 146 -4.13 -3.36 7.44
CA ILE A 146 -4.86 -3.73 8.65
C ILE A 146 -5.43 -5.12 8.41
N THR A 147 -4.95 -6.11 9.17
CA THR A 147 -5.30 -7.51 8.95
C THR A 147 -5.71 -8.23 10.22
N TYR A 148 -6.61 -9.19 10.08
CA TYR A 148 -6.89 -10.20 11.09
C TYR A 148 -5.96 -11.40 10.87
N LYS A 149 -5.19 -11.78 11.90
CA LYS A 149 -4.28 -12.92 11.92
C LYS A 149 -4.93 -14.11 12.63
N PHE A 150 -5.14 -15.18 11.88
CA PHE A 150 -5.70 -16.45 12.37
C PHE A 150 -4.65 -17.28 13.11
N LYS A 151 -5.11 -18.32 13.85
CA LYS A 151 -4.23 -19.24 14.61
C LYS A 151 -3.22 -19.98 13.72
N ASN A 152 -3.58 -20.26 12.47
CA ASN A 152 -2.69 -20.85 11.45
C ASN A 152 -1.72 -19.82 10.83
N GLN A 153 -1.66 -18.59 11.37
CA GLN A 153 -0.80 -17.48 10.95
C GLN A 153 -1.14 -16.85 9.59
N VAL A 154 -2.21 -17.30 8.93
CA VAL A 154 -2.81 -16.61 7.78
C VAL A 154 -3.30 -15.22 8.24
N ARG A 155 -3.18 -14.22 7.36
CA ARG A 155 -3.73 -12.89 7.60
C ARG A 155 -4.67 -12.48 6.49
N VAL A 156 -5.80 -11.87 6.85
CA VAL A 156 -6.79 -11.36 5.89
C VAL A 156 -7.18 -9.95 6.28
N GLY A 157 -7.26 -9.05 5.32
CA GLY A 157 -7.68 -7.68 5.59
C GLY A 157 -7.54 -6.74 4.41
N LEU A 158 -7.37 -5.45 4.72
CA LEU A 158 -7.29 -4.37 3.74
C LEU A 158 -5.95 -3.66 3.89
N GLY A 159 -5.40 -3.19 2.79
CA GLY A 159 -4.27 -2.27 2.77
C GLY A 159 -4.61 -1.00 2.01
N ILE A 160 -4.14 0.13 2.52
CA ILE A 160 -4.35 1.46 1.95
C ILE A 160 -2.97 2.03 1.64
N PHE A 161 -2.77 2.49 0.40
CA PHE A 161 -1.46 2.91 -0.07
C PHE A 161 -1.54 4.11 -1.01
N HIS A 162 -0.57 5.00 -0.86
CA HIS A 162 -0.29 6.11 -1.75
C HIS A 162 0.96 5.79 -2.59
N ILE A 163 0.91 6.03 -3.91
CA ILE A 163 2.08 6.01 -4.79
C ILE A 163 2.33 7.42 -5.33
N SER A 164 3.57 7.90 -5.24
CA SER A 164 4.00 9.17 -5.85
C SER A 164 5.50 9.21 -6.11
N ASN A 165 5.96 10.16 -6.94
CA ASN A 165 7.37 10.30 -7.30
C ASN A 165 8.12 11.37 -6.50
N ALA A 166 7.48 12.00 -5.51
CA ALA A 166 8.06 13.09 -4.72
C ALA A 166 8.58 14.28 -5.57
N ASN A 167 7.91 14.57 -6.69
CA ASN A 167 8.28 15.58 -7.69
C ASN A 167 9.66 15.35 -8.34
N LEU A 168 10.06 14.08 -8.50
CA LEU A 168 11.28 13.72 -9.25
C LEU A 168 11.11 13.77 -10.77
N GLY A 169 9.87 13.88 -11.27
CA GLY A 169 9.55 14.02 -12.69
C GLY A 169 8.76 15.29 -12.99
N ASP A 170 8.26 15.39 -14.22
CA ASP A 170 7.56 16.59 -14.71
C ASP A 170 6.21 16.82 -14.03
N GLU A 171 5.57 15.74 -13.58
CA GLU A 171 4.28 15.77 -12.90
C GLU A 171 4.26 14.76 -11.77
N ASN A 172 3.40 14.96 -10.77
CA ASN A 172 3.20 14.02 -9.66
C ASN A 172 1.76 14.07 -9.15
N PRO A 173 0.79 13.51 -9.90
CA PRO A 173 -0.61 13.52 -9.46
C PRO A 173 -0.84 12.62 -8.24
N GLY A 174 -0.04 11.57 -8.09
CA GLY A 174 -0.17 10.56 -7.04
C GLY A 174 -1.39 9.65 -7.23
N SER A 175 -1.31 8.42 -6.74
CA SER A 175 -2.40 7.43 -6.84
C SER A 175 -2.66 6.75 -5.50
N GLU A 176 -3.93 6.79 -5.08
CA GLU A 176 -4.41 6.12 -3.87
C GLU A 176 -5.01 4.75 -4.18
N GLN A 177 -4.74 3.78 -3.32
CA GLN A 177 -5.15 2.39 -3.48
C GLN A 177 -5.84 1.86 -2.24
N ILE A 178 -6.82 0.98 -2.46
CA ILE A 178 -7.37 0.11 -1.44
C ILE A 178 -7.36 -1.32 -1.94
N ILE A 179 -6.67 -2.21 -1.23
CA ILE A 179 -6.38 -3.58 -1.67
C ILE A 179 -6.82 -4.55 -0.59
N PHE A 180 -7.70 -5.49 -0.94
CA PHE A 180 -7.94 -6.67 -0.13
C PHE A 180 -6.73 -7.60 -0.21
N LYS A 181 -6.32 -8.15 0.94
CA LYS A 181 -5.09 -8.93 1.09
C LYS A 181 -5.37 -10.28 1.74
N TYR A 182 -4.80 -11.32 1.16
CA TYR A 182 -4.70 -12.65 1.75
C TYR A 182 -3.24 -13.05 1.87
N GLN A 183 -2.73 -13.11 3.10
CA GLN A 183 -1.32 -13.37 3.41
C GLN A 183 -1.14 -14.77 4.01
N ILE A 184 -0.28 -15.57 3.38
CA ILE A 184 0.01 -16.95 3.74
C ILE A 184 1.41 -17.01 4.36
N PRO A 185 1.58 -17.63 5.53
CA PRO A 185 2.89 -17.88 6.12
C PRO A 185 3.64 -18.96 5.33
N LEU A 186 4.92 -18.73 5.06
CA LEU A 186 5.85 -19.68 4.47
C LEU A 186 6.82 -20.16 5.56
N LYS A 187 7.05 -21.48 5.63
CA LYS A 187 7.91 -22.11 6.64
C LYS A 187 9.40 -21.96 6.33
#